data_AF-A0A3N5VIL7-F1
#
_entry.id   AF-A0A3N5VIL7-F1
#
_cell.length_a   1.000
_cell.length_b   1.000
_cell.length_c   1.000
_cell.angle_alpha   90.00
_cell.angle_beta   90.00
_cell.angle_gamma   90.00
#
_symmetry.space_group_name_H-M   'P 1'
#
loop_
_entity.id
_entity.type
_entity.pdbx_description
1 polymer ?
#
loop_
_entity_poly.entity_id
_entity_poly.type
_entity_poly.pdbx_seq_one_letter_code
_entity_poly.pdbx_strand_id
1 'polypeptide(L)'
;MSTFRTPQIIHLPPEAVERARAFAEAVTETVNYRDSNQTLKEKIHDDHFVSKLGEEAVRLVFEARNCSVEGPDYAVYDGRQKSWAADLKINALEVAVKIQRRSAANRYGLSWTFQDSPERCDPVLSMPEAWVCLIVYEDLKPGFECLVYPLRKIKQLIFEAPRLDRLLGKKQAIYLETLQKHKVF
;
A
#
# COMPACT_ATOMS: atom_id res chain seq x y z
N MET A 1 18.99 9.60 6.61
CA MET A 1 18.36 8.98 5.43
C MET A 1 17.95 10.08 4.47
N SER A 2 18.35 10.01 3.20
CA SER A 2 17.90 10.98 2.20
C SER A 2 16.44 10.69 1.84
N THR A 3 15.51 11.30 2.58
CA THR A 3 14.08 11.29 2.22
C THR A 3 13.80 12.43 1.25
N PHE A 4 12.83 12.25 0.36
CA PHE A 4 12.33 13.30 -0.52
C PHE A 4 11.19 14.08 0.16
N ARG A 5 11.00 15.36 -0.23
CA ARG A 5 9.99 16.25 0.38
C ARG A 5 8.69 16.33 -0.41
N THR A 6 8.76 16.11 -1.71
CA THR A 6 7.62 16.17 -2.63
C THR A 6 7.37 14.80 -3.25
N PRO A 7 6.12 14.47 -3.63
CA PRO A 7 5.83 13.20 -4.28
C PRO A 7 6.72 12.96 -5.52
N GLN A 8 7.11 11.71 -5.73
CA GLN A 8 8.02 11.29 -6.81
C GLN A 8 7.27 10.43 -7.80
N ILE A 9 7.41 10.73 -9.09
CA ILE A 9 6.84 9.91 -10.16
C ILE A 9 7.84 8.80 -10.48
N ILE A 10 7.37 7.56 -10.42
CA ILE A 10 8.14 6.35 -10.70
C ILE A 10 7.44 5.59 -11.81
N HIS A 11 8.20 5.30 -12.86
CA HIS A 11 7.77 4.40 -13.93
C HIS A 11 8.32 3.01 -13.59
N LEU A 12 7.42 2.05 -13.38
CA LEU A 12 7.82 0.68 -13.09
C LEU A 12 8.36 0.03 -14.37
N PRO A 13 9.56 -0.59 -14.32
CA PRO A 13 10.07 -1.33 -15.44
C PRO A 13 9.21 -2.60 -15.67
N PRO A 14 9.15 -3.11 -16.91
CA PRO A 14 8.34 -4.29 -17.23
C PRO A 14 8.64 -5.49 -16.33
N GLU A 15 9.91 -5.67 -15.92
CA GLU A 15 10.29 -6.84 -15.13
C GLU A 15 9.74 -6.79 -13.68
N ALA A 16 9.58 -5.60 -13.10
CA ALA A 16 8.91 -5.41 -11.82
C ALA A 16 7.39 -5.68 -11.92
N VAL A 17 6.78 -5.26 -13.03
CA VAL A 17 5.36 -5.50 -13.31
C VAL A 17 5.08 -6.99 -13.45
N GLU A 18 5.93 -7.72 -14.17
CA GLU A 18 5.75 -9.17 -14.35
C GLU A 18 5.96 -9.94 -13.04
N ARG A 19 6.90 -9.53 -12.17
CA ARG A 19 7.00 -10.11 -10.81
C ARG A 19 5.73 -9.88 -9.99
N ALA A 20 5.19 -8.67 -10.00
CA ALA A 20 3.94 -8.33 -9.32
C ALA A 20 2.75 -9.16 -9.84
N ARG A 21 2.68 -9.38 -11.15
CA ARG A 21 1.66 -10.20 -11.80
C ARG A 21 1.77 -11.67 -11.37
N ALA A 22 2.95 -12.27 -11.51
CA ALA A 22 3.18 -13.66 -11.13
C ALA A 22 2.83 -13.94 -9.67
N PHE A 23 3.13 -12.98 -8.78
CA PHE A 23 2.72 -13.06 -7.37
C PHE A 23 1.22 -13.05 -7.19
N ALA A 24 0.52 -12.10 -7.82
CA ALA A 24 -0.91 -11.97 -7.72
C ALA A 24 -1.64 -13.23 -8.21
N GLU A 25 -1.16 -13.83 -9.29
CA GLU A 25 -1.65 -15.11 -9.82
C GLU A 25 -1.48 -16.22 -8.78
N ALA A 26 -0.27 -16.43 -8.28
CA ALA A 26 0.04 -17.50 -7.32
C ALA A 26 -0.72 -17.34 -5.98
N VAL A 27 -0.88 -16.11 -5.48
CA VAL A 27 -1.63 -15.85 -4.24
C VAL A 27 -3.13 -16.06 -4.42
N THR A 28 -3.69 -15.66 -5.56
CA THR A 28 -5.15 -15.78 -5.80
C THR A 28 -5.62 -17.23 -5.81
N GLU A 29 -4.75 -18.17 -6.18
CA GLU A 29 -5.04 -19.59 -6.14
C GLU A 29 -5.03 -20.19 -4.73
N THR A 30 -4.35 -19.56 -3.77
CA THR A 30 -4.08 -20.11 -2.43
C THR A 30 -4.91 -19.46 -1.31
N VAL A 31 -5.42 -18.25 -1.52
CA VAL A 31 -6.14 -17.47 -0.48
C VAL A 31 -7.65 -17.78 -0.41
N ASN A 32 -8.18 -17.75 0.81
CA ASN A 32 -9.62 -17.89 1.09
C ASN A 32 -10.15 -16.65 1.84
N TYR A 33 -10.78 -15.72 1.11
CA TYR A 33 -11.36 -14.47 1.66
C TYR A 33 -12.88 -14.56 1.94
N ARG A 34 -13.38 -15.74 2.32
CA ARG A 34 -14.79 -15.92 2.70
C ARG A 34 -15.22 -15.01 3.85
N ASP A 35 -14.31 -14.72 4.78
CA ASP A 35 -14.51 -13.84 5.94
C ASP A 35 -14.83 -12.38 5.55
N SER A 36 -14.29 -11.92 4.42
CA SER A 36 -14.45 -10.56 3.92
C SER A 36 -15.54 -10.44 2.84
N ASN A 37 -16.28 -11.52 2.56
CA ASN A 37 -17.23 -11.65 1.46
C ASN A 37 -16.65 -11.21 0.09
N GLN A 38 -15.34 -11.35 -0.07
CA GLN A 38 -14.64 -11.09 -1.32
C GLN A 38 -14.44 -12.42 -2.04
N THR A 39 -15.39 -12.79 -2.89
CA THR A 39 -15.36 -14.05 -3.65
C THR A 39 -14.95 -13.86 -5.10
N LEU A 40 -14.88 -12.60 -5.57
CA LEU A 40 -14.45 -12.25 -6.92
C LEU A 40 -12.93 -12.41 -7.01
N LYS A 41 -12.48 -13.55 -7.55
CA LYS A 41 -11.05 -13.86 -7.76
C LYS A 41 -10.31 -12.77 -8.51
N GLU A 42 -10.94 -12.19 -9.53
CA GLU A 42 -10.37 -11.07 -10.28
C GLU A 42 -10.02 -9.90 -9.37
N LYS A 43 -10.92 -9.52 -8.46
CA LYS A 43 -10.66 -8.45 -7.51
C LYS A 43 -9.52 -8.78 -6.54
N ILE A 44 -9.46 -10.03 -6.08
CA ILE A 44 -8.41 -10.49 -5.17
C ILE A 44 -7.05 -10.40 -5.84
N HIS A 45 -6.94 -10.98 -7.04
CA HIS A 45 -5.75 -10.89 -7.88
C HIS A 45 -5.33 -9.44 -8.06
N ASP A 46 -6.29 -8.62 -8.46
CA ASP A 46 -6.07 -7.24 -8.78
C ASP A 46 -5.64 -6.38 -7.57
N ASP A 47 -6.20 -6.64 -6.39
CA ASP A 47 -5.78 -5.99 -5.14
C ASP A 47 -4.32 -6.39 -4.77
N HIS A 48 -3.94 -7.66 -4.92
CA HIS A 48 -2.56 -8.13 -4.68
C HIS A 48 -1.56 -7.58 -5.70
N PHE A 49 -1.94 -7.57 -6.97
CA PHE A 49 -1.14 -7.03 -8.06
C PHE A 49 -0.79 -5.57 -7.79
N VAL A 50 -1.82 -4.74 -7.51
CA VAL A 50 -1.61 -3.31 -7.22
C VAL A 50 -0.79 -3.10 -5.96
N SER A 51 -0.96 -3.93 -4.92
CA SER A 51 -0.12 -3.86 -3.72
C SER A 51 1.36 -3.97 -4.07
N LYS A 52 1.73 -5.00 -4.86
CA LYS A 52 3.12 -5.22 -5.26
C LYS A 52 3.68 -4.13 -6.18
N LEU A 53 2.85 -3.53 -7.05
CA LEU A 53 3.27 -2.36 -7.81
C LEU A 53 3.67 -1.20 -6.89
N GLY A 54 2.91 -0.98 -5.81
CA GLY A 54 3.23 0.04 -4.81
C GLY A 54 4.56 -0.24 -4.10
N GLU A 55 4.78 -1.49 -3.68
CA GLU A 55 6.01 -1.89 -3.00
C GLU A 55 7.24 -1.75 -3.92
N GLU A 56 7.14 -2.18 -5.19
CA GLU A 56 8.19 -1.99 -6.19
C GLU A 56 8.49 -0.51 -6.47
N ALA A 57 7.46 0.34 -6.53
CA ALA A 57 7.66 1.79 -6.72
C ALA A 57 8.44 2.41 -5.56
N VAL A 58 8.16 1.97 -4.32
CA VAL A 58 8.90 2.40 -3.13
C VAL A 58 10.33 1.87 -3.16
N ARG A 59 10.55 0.60 -3.51
CA ARG A 59 11.91 0.05 -3.64
C ARG A 59 12.76 0.89 -4.61
N LEU A 60 12.27 1.12 -5.81
CA LEU A 60 12.98 1.85 -6.87
C LEU A 60 13.34 3.28 -6.47
N VAL A 61 12.41 4.03 -5.83
CA VAL A 61 12.66 5.42 -5.45
C VAL A 61 13.75 5.55 -4.38
N PHE A 62 13.87 4.57 -3.48
CA PHE A 62 14.84 4.56 -2.40
C PHE A 62 16.20 3.98 -2.84
N GLU A 63 16.22 2.94 -3.67
CA GLU A 63 17.45 2.43 -4.29
C GLU A 63 18.14 3.50 -5.15
N ALA A 64 17.37 4.26 -5.94
CA ALA A 64 17.89 5.38 -6.73
C ALA A 64 18.53 6.49 -5.86
N ARG A 65 18.32 6.45 -4.55
CA ARG A 65 18.90 7.36 -3.54
C ARG A 65 19.98 6.68 -2.70
N ASN A 66 20.52 5.56 -3.16
CA ASN A 66 21.55 4.78 -2.48
C ASN A 66 21.12 4.30 -1.08
N CYS A 67 19.83 4.03 -0.88
CA CYS A 67 19.35 3.34 0.32
C CYS A 67 19.45 1.83 0.12
N SER A 68 19.79 1.10 1.18
CA SER A 68 19.62 -0.35 1.22
C SER A 68 18.14 -0.65 1.40
N VAL A 69 17.56 -1.46 0.50
CA VAL A 69 16.16 -1.87 0.57
C VAL A 69 16.09 -3.40 0.56
N GLU A 70 15.38 -3.96 1.53
CA GLU A 70 14.99 -5.38 1.56
C GLU A 70 13.48 -5.47 1.26
N GLY A 71 13.09 -6.42 0.41
CA GLY A 71 11.74 -6.57 -0.16
C GLY A 71 11.57 -5.87 -1.53
N PRO A 72 10.41 -5.95 -2.21
CA PRO A 72 9.17 -6.63 -1.79
C PRO A 72 9.35 -8.13 -1.52
N ASP A 73 8.59 -8.66 -0.57
CA ASP A 73 8.53 -10.12 -0.39
C ASP A 73 7.57 -10.75 -1.40
N TYR A 74 8.05 -11.74 -2.14
CA TYR A 74 7.30 -12.47 -3.15
C TYR A 74 6.92 -13.89 -2.72
N ALA A 75 7.20 -14.26 -1.47
CA ALA A 75 6.79 -15.55 -0.92
C ALA A 75 5.26 -15.65 -0.81
N VAL A 76 4.70 -16.76 -1.31
CA VAL A 76 3.28 -17.10 -1.16
C VAL A 76 3.12 -17.99 0.07
N TYR A 77 2.49 -17.45 1.11
CA TYR A 77 2.27 -18.15 2.37
C TYR A 77 0.92 -18.87 2.38
N ASP A 78 0.90 -20.11 2.88
CA ASP A 78 -0.35 -20.79 3.23
C ASP A 78 -1.07 -20.02 4.36
N GLY A 79 -2.40 -20.03 4.35
CA GLY A 79 -3.24 -19.10 5.13
C GLY A 79 -3.01 -19.02 6.65
N ARG A 80 -2.25 -19.94 7.27
CA ARG A 80 -1.85 -19.88 8.68
C ARG A 80 -0.51 -19.20 8.95
N GLN A 81 0.27 -18.90 7.91
CA GLN A 81 1.64 -18.37 7.99
C GLN A 81 1.75 -16.92 7.51
N LYS A 82 0.62 -16.24 7.31
CA LYS A 82 0.64 -14.84 6.87
C LYS A 82 1.38 -13.99 7.91
N SER A 83 2.60 -13.62 7.57
CA SER A 83 3.40 -12.65 8.27
C SER A 83 2.71 -11.28 8.12
N TRP A 84 2.46 -10.62 9.24
CA TRP A 84 2.05 -9.21 9.28
C TRP A 84 3.25 -8.27 9.35
N ALA A 85 4.43 -8.75 8.92
CA ALA A 85 5.65 -7.95 8.88
C ALA A 85 5.49 -6.78 7.91
N ALA A 86 6.39 -5.80 8.04
CA ALA A 86 6.46 -4.67 7.12
C ALA A 86 6.70 -5.14 5.68
N ASP A 87 6.13 -4.40 4.74
CA ASP A 87 6.22 -4.74 3.32
C ASP A 87 7.66 -4.55 2.79
N LEU A 88 8.39 -3.58 3.33
CA LEU A 88 9.78 -3.27 2.99
C LEU A 88 10.61 -2.92 4.22
N LYS A 89 11.93 -3.08 4.11
CA LYS A 89 12.90 -2.56 5.08
C LYS A 89 13.93 -1.66 4.40
N ILE A 90 13.94 -0.37 4.77
CA ILE A 90 14.77 0.67 4.13
C ILE A 90 15.81 1.18 5.13
N ASN A 91 17.10 0.90 4.89
CA ASN A 91 18.20 1.18 5.83
C ASN A 91 17.87 0.70 7.25
N ALA A 92 17.36 -0.53 7.36
CA ALA A 92 16.84 -1.15 8.58
C ALA A 92 15.52 -0.61 9.16
N LEU A 93 14.88 0.37 8.52
CA LEU A 93 13.55 0.85 8.92
C LEU A 93 12.46 0.00 8.27
N GLU A 94 11.61 -0.59 9.09
CA GLU A 94 10.38 -1.26 8.64
C GLU A 94 9.37 -0.23 8.11
N VAL A 95 8.89 -0.44 6.89
CA VAL A 95 7.99 0.46 6.17
C VAL A 95 6.77 -0.32 5.67
N ALA A 96 5.59 0.11 6.10
CA ALA A 96 4.33 -0.30 5.51
C ALA A 96 4.06 0.48 4.21
N VAL A 97 3.42 -0.15 3.24
CA VAL A 97 3.11 0.43 1.92
C VAL A 97 1.60 0.42 1.75
N LYS A 98 1.02 1.58 1.46
CA LYS A 98 -0.40 1.70 1.12
C LYS A 98 -0.56 2.36 -0.23
N ILE A 99 -1.36 1.75 -1.09
CA ILE A 99 -1.57 2.20 -2.46
C ILE A 99 -3.05 2.39 -2.76
N GLN A 100 -3.37 3.38 -3.58
CA GLN A 100 -4.70 3.56 -4.16
C GLN A 100 -4.57 3.83 -5.66
N ARG A 101 -5.52 3.31 -6.44
CA ARG A 101 -5.66 3.67 -7.86
C ARG A 101 -6.21 5.08 -8.04
N ARG A 102 -5.78 5.75 -9.11
CA ARG A 102 -6.33 7.03 -9.56
C ARG A 102 -7.82 6.90 -9.90
N SER A 103 -8.24 5.84 -10.59
CA SER A 103 -9.65 5.62 -10.91
C SER A 103 -10.54 5.48 -9.66
N ALA A 104 -10.01 4.88 -8.58
CA ALA A 104 -10.69 4.77 -7.31
C ALA A 104 -10.70 6.11 -6.55
N ALA A 105 -9.57 6.83 -6.58
CA ALA A 105 -9.45 8.17 -6.02
C ALA A 105 -10.46 9.15 -6.65
N ASN A 106 -10.68 9.06 -7.97
CA ASN A 106 -11.67 9.90 -8.66
C ASN A 106 -13.11 9.65 -8.18
N ARG A 107 -13.43 8.43 -7.73
CA ARG A 107 -14.77 8.08 -7.24
C ARG A 107 -14.97 8.41 -5.76
N TYR A 108 -13.94 8.20 -4.94
CA TYR A 108 -14.08 8.20 -3.48
C TYR A 108 -13.21 9.23 -2.78
N GLY A 109 -12.42 10.01 -3.51
CA GLY A 109 -11.37 10.86 -2.97
C GLY A 109 -10.06 10.10 -2.77
N LEU A 110 -8.95 10.80 -2.97
CA LEU A 110 -7.61 10.25 -2.78
C LEU A 110 -7.37 9.94 -1.31
N SER A 111 -7.27 8.64 -1.01
CA SER A 111 -7.24 8.11 0.34
C SER A 111 -6.58 6.74 0.41
N TRP A 112 -6.10 6.40 1.61
CA TRP A 112 -5.50 5.10 1.89
C TRP A 112 -6.18 4.47 3.10
N THR A 113 -6.59 3.23 2.97
CA THR A 113 -7.36 2.53 4.01
C THR A 113 -6.49 1.56 4.80
N PHE A 114 -6.73 1.51 6.09
CA PHE A 114 -6.14 0.57 7.03
C PHE A 114 -7.22 -0.33 7.58
N GLN A 115 -6.89 -1.59 7.78
CA GLN A 115 -7.81 -2.58 8.34
C GLN A 115 -7.88 -2.39 9.86
N ASP A 116 -9.07 -2.17 10.39
CA ASP A 116 -9.30 -1.85 11.80
C ASP A 116 -10.62 -2.49 12.26
N SER A 117 -10.62 -3.82 12.36
CA SER A 117 -11.74 -4.59 12.92
C SER A 117 -11.24 -5.52 14.03
N PRO A 118 -12.13 -5.98 14.94
CA PRO A 118 -11.75 -6.91 16.00
C PRO A 118 -11.11 -8.21 15.49
N GLU A 119 -11.55 -8.70 14.34
CA GLU A 119 -11.07 -9.95 13.73
C GLU A 119 -9.78 -9.75 12.94
N ARG A 120 -9.54 -8.54 12.43
CA ARG A 120 -8.39 -8.22 11.59
C ARG A 120 -8.03 -6.76 11.79
N CYS A 121 -6.81 -6.50 12.25
CA CYS A 121 -6.27 -5.17 12.47
C CYS A 121 -4.87 -5.08 11.87
N ASP A 122 -4.57 -4.00 11.14
CA ASP A 122 -3.23 -3.71 10.65
C ASP A 122 -2.35 -3.34 11.86
N PRO A 123 -1.28 -4.10 12.18
CA PRO A 123 -0.50 -3.87 13.41
C PRO A 123 0.09 -2.46 13.50
N VAL A 124 0.39 -1.87 12.34
CA VAL A 124 0.94 -0.52 12.20
C VAL A 124 0.06 0.55 12.89
N LEU A 125 -1.25 0.33 12.99
CA LEU A 125 -2.17 1.26 13.68
C LEU A 125 -1.85 1.39 15.17
N SER A 126 -1.27 0.37 15.79
CA SER A 126 -0.85 0.37 17.19
C SER A 126 0.59 0.89 17.41
N MET A 127 1.30 1.24 16.33
CA MET A 127 2.72 1.57 16.33
C MET A 127 2.95 3.02 15.88
N PRO A 128 2.84 4.01 16.77
CA PRO A 128 2.90 5.43 16.40
C PRO A 128 4.21 5.85 15.72
N GLU A 129 5.31 5.14 16.00
CA GLU A 129 6.62 5.38 15.40
C GLU A 129 6.86 4.59 14.10
N ALA A 130 5.96 3.68 13.73
CA ALA A 130 6.09 2.92 12.49
C ALA A 130 5.99 3.82 11.27
N TRP A 131 6.74 3.47 10.23
CA TRP A 131 6.78 4.22 8.98
C TRP A 131 5.79 3.65 7.97
N VAL A 132 5.15 4.55 7.22
CA VAL A 132 4.32 4.21 6.08
C VAL A 132 4.72 5.04 4.87
N CYS A 133 4.63 4.43 3.69
CA CYS A 133 4.69 5.08 2.40
C CYS A 133 3.32 5.02 1.73
N LEU A 134 2.88 6.16 1.17
CA LEU A 134 1.58 6.30 0.51
C LEU A 134 1.80 6.45 -1.00
N ILE A 135 1.06 5.70 -1.80
CA ILE A 135 1.28 5.59 -3.24
C ILE A 135 -0.03 5.78 -4.00
N VAL A 136 0.04 6.45 -5.15
CA VAL A 136 -1.03 6.45 -6.14
C VAL A 136 -0.59 5.72 -7.38
N TYR A 137 -1.35 4.72 -7.82
CA TYR A 137 -1.16 4.10 -9.12
C TYR A 137 -2.01 4.83 -10.17
N GLU A 138 -1.36 5.37 -11.21
CA GLU A 138 -2.00 6.14 -12.29
C GLU A 138 -2.60 5.23 -13.36
N ASP A 139 -3.56 4.39 -12.96
CA ASP A 139 -4.23 3.37 -13.78
C ASP A 139 -5.09 3.91 -14.94
N LEU A 140 -5.23 5.23 -15.05
CA LEU A 140 -5.92 5.90 -16.16
C LEU A 140 -4.98 6.32 -17.29
N LYS A 141 -3.67 6.18 -17.09
CA LYS A 141 -2.64 6.48 -18.10
C LYS A 141 -2.08 5.18 -18.67
N PRO A 142 -1.55 5.18 -19.90
CA PRO A 142 -0.79 4.05 -20.40
C PRO A 142 0.48 3.84 -19.56
N GLY A 143 0.83 2.57 -19.33
CA GLY A 143 2.02 2.17 -18.57
C GLY A 143 1.77 1.96 -17.08
N PHE A 144 2.86 1.84 -16.33
CA PHE A 144 2.85 1.54 -14.90
C PHE A 144 3.50 2.67 -14.11
N GLU A 145 2.83 3.82 -14.09
CA GLU A 145 3.27 5.02 -13.36
C GLU A 145 2.70 5.03 -11.94
N CYS A 146 3.56 5.21 -10.94
CA CYS A 146 3.19 5.37 -9.55
C CYS A 146 3.69 6.73 -9.03
N LEU A 147 2.86 7.41 -8.27
CA LEU A 147 3.22 8.61 -7.51
C LEU A 147 3.49 8.22 -6.06
N VAL A 148 4.75 8.25 -5.65
CA VAL A 148 5.20 7.85 -4.31
C VAL A 148 5.33 9.07 -3.41
N TYR A 149 4.60 9.10 -2.29
CA TYR A 149 4.67 10.19 -1.31
C TYR A 149 5.81 9.98 -0.32
N PRO A 150 6.35 11.07 0.27
CA PRO A 150 7.35 10.98 1.32
C PRO A 150 6.91 10.07 2.48
N LEU A 151 7.85 9.36 3.08
CA LEU A 151 7.58 8.56 4.28
C LEU A 151 7.00 9.43 5.40
N ARG A 152 6.03 8.86 6.12
CA ARG A 152 5.43 9.45 7.31
C ARG A 152 5.37 8.41 8.41
N LYS A 153 5.48 8.87 9.65
CA LYS A 153 5.15 8.04 10.81
C LYS A 153 3.64 7.99 10.99
N ILE A 154 3.12 6.89 11.51
CA ILE A 154 1.69 6.74 11.80
C ILE A 154 1.15 7.88 12.66
N LYS A 155 1.89 8.30 13.69
CA LYS A 155 1.49 9.43 14.55
C LYS A 155 1.37 10.78 13.84
N GLN A 156 1.90 10.91 12.63
CA GLN A 156 1.82 12.14 11.82
C GLN A 156 0.58 12.14 10.91
N LEU A 157 -0.11 11.01 10.79
CA LEU A 157 -1.30 10.87 9.95
C LEU A 157 -2.55 11.22 10.74
N ILE A 158 -3.56 11.68 10.02
CA ILE A 158 -4.88 11.99 10.57
C ILE A 158 -5.84 10.93 10.02
N PHE A 159 -6.28 10.04 10.90
CA PHE A 159 -7.22 8.99 10.57
C PHE A 159 -8.66 9.48 10.73
N GLU A 160 -9.48 9.12 9.76
CA GLU A 160 -10.89 9.47 9.67
C GLU A 160 -11.72 8.22 9.36
N ALA A 161 -13.03 8.33 9.55
CA ALA A 161 -13.96 7.30 9.13
C ALA A 161 -13.96 7.16 7.59
N PRO A 162 -14.04 5.93 7.05
CA PRO A 162 -14.14 5.74 5.61
C PRO A 162 -15.46 6.29 5.06
N ARG A 163 -15.40 6.97 3.92
CA ARG A 163 -16.57 7.53 3.20
C ARG A 163 -17.62 6.50 2.75
N LEU A 164 -17.29 5.21 2.73
CA LEU A 164 -18.24 4.16 2.38
C LEU A 164 -18.82 3.54 3.66
N ASP A 165 -20.12 3.68 3.87
CA ASP A 165 -20.81 3.22 5.09
C ASP A 165 -20.53 1.76 5.44
N ARG A 166 -20.46 0.89 4.43
CA ARG A 166 -20.15 -0.54 4.60
C ARG A 166 -18.76 -0.84 5.19
N LEU A 167 -17.87 0.16 5.22
CA LEU A 167 -16.51 0.06 5.76
C LEU A 167 -16.41 0.65 7.18
N LEU A 168 -17.44 1.35 7.67
CA LEU A 168 -17.47 1.89 9.02
C LEU A 168 -17.32 0.76 10.05
N GLY A 169 -16.46 0.98 11.05
CA GLY A 169 -16.14 -0.01 12.09
C GLY A 169 -15.29 -1.20 11.61
N LYS A 170 -14.86 -1.22 10.34
CA LYS A 170 -13.96 -2.25 9.78
C LYS A 170 -12.64 -1.69 9.28
N LYS A 171 -12.63 -0.42 8.92
CA LYS A 171 -11.48 0.27 8.35
C LYS A 171 -11.40 1.69 8.87
N GLN A 172 -10.19 2.20 8.91
CA GLN A 172 -9.89 3.62 9.01
C GLN A 172 -9.30 4.10 7.68
N ALA A 173 -9.46 5.38 7.38
CA ALA A 173 -8.91 5.98 6.17
C ALA A 173 -8.11 7.24 6.51
N ILE A 174 -7.08 7.50 5.72
CA ILE A 174 -6.41 8.80 5.68
C ILE A 174 -6.74 9.44 4.33
N TYR A 175 -7.09 10.73 4.34
CA TYR A 175 -7.45 11.49 3.13
C TYR A 175 -6.38 12.51 2.81
N LEU A 176 -5.96 12.58 1.53
CA LEU A 176 -4.91 13.53 1.14
C LEU A 176 -5.32 14.98 1.43
N GLU A 177 -6.58 15.34 1.17
CA GLU A 177 -7.11 16.69 1.41
C GLU A 177 -6.95 17.12 2.88
N THR A 178 -7.18 16.19 3.82
CA THR A 178 -7.01 16.42 5.26
C THR A 178 -5.54 16.60 5.60
N LEU A 179 -4.67 15.73 5.08
CA LEU A 179 -3.23 15.83 5.31
C LEU A 179 -2.66 17.15 4.77
N GLN A 180 -3.13 17.63 3.62
CA GLN A 180 -2.75 18.93 3.04
C GLN A 180 -3.28 20.11 3.86
N LYS A 181 -4.55 20.07 4.28
CA LYS A 181 -5.17 21.09 5.14
C LYS A 181 -4.37 21.29 6.44
N HIS A 182 -3.82 20.20 6.98
CA HIS A 182 -3.01 20.19 8.20
C HIS A 182 -1.50 20.27 7.96
N LYS A 183 -1.05 20.51 6.72
CA LYS A 183 0.37 20.67 6.35
C LYS A 183 1.25 19.46 6.72
N VAL A 184 0.68 18.26 6.67
CA VAL A 184 1.42 17.00 6.80
C VAL A 184 2.21 16.71 5.51
N PHE A 185 1.66 17.12 4.36
CA PHE A 185 2.31 17.14 3.06
C PHE A 185 2.34 18.55 2.48
#